data_AF-A0A9P8L447-F1
#
_entry.id   AF-A0A9P8L447-F1
#
_cell.length_a   1.000
_cell.length_b   1.000
_cell.length_c   1.000
_cell.angle_alpha   90.00
_cell.angle_beta   90.00
_cell.angle_gamma   90.00
#
_symmetry.space_group_name_H-M   'P 1'
#
loop_
_entity.id
_entity.type
_entity.pdbx_description
1 polymer ?
#
loop_
_entity_poly.entity_id
_entity_poly.type
_entity_poly.pdbx_seq_one_letter_code
_entity_poly.pdbx_strand_id
1 'polypeptide(L)'
;MTSQAAHPTIEAGDHAAFMEYALEQAQKSPPEPTNYRVGAILLDADTNTIATGYTLELPGNTHAERTCFVKVAEQRNLLEEEIGKTLPKNTVLYTTRILRLGNAIKVVYVGVKEPEKFVGQNVGRARLENAGIKVEHVE
;
A
#
# COMPACT_ATOMS: atom_id res chain seq x y z
N MET A 1 -22.41 2.02 -4.51
CA MET A 1 -22.21 2.65 -3.19
C MET A 1 -21.33 1.74 -2.37
N THR A 2 -20.02 1.86 -2.50
CA THR A 2 -19.05 1.14 -1.66
C THR A 2 -19.14 1.75 -0.27
N SER A 3 -19.63 0.96 0.70
CA SER A 3 -19.64 1.35 2.11
C SER A 3 -18.21 1.68 2.52
N GLN A 4 -17.98 2.91 2.95
CA GLN A 4 -16.70 3.31 3.52
C GLN A 4 -16.55 2.53 4.82
N ALA A 5 -15.75 1.45 4.79
CA ALA A 5 -15.46 0.68 5.98
C ALA A 5 -14.88 1.63 7.03
N ALA A 6 -15.43 1.61 8.24
CA ALA A 6 -14.87 2.40 9.34
C ALA A 6 -13.41 1.95 9.55
N HIS A 7 -12.47 2.87 9.34
CA HIS A 7 -11.06 2.63 9.60
C HIS A 7 -10.79 2.83 11.09
N PRO A 8 -9.84 2.07 11.68
CA PRO A 8 -9.39 2.34 13.03
C PRO A 8 -8.78 3.74 13.11
N THR A 9 -8.96 4.40 14.25
CA THR A 9 -8.28 5.66 14.54
C THR A 9 -6.85 5.35 14.96
N ILE A 10 -5.92 5.49 14.01
CA ILE A 10 -4.47 5.34 14.23
C ILE A 10 -3.85 6.72 14.13
N GLU A 11 -2.98 7.07 15.08
CA GLU A 11 -2.27 8.36 15.08
C GLU A 11 -1.22 8.41 13.97
N ALA A 12 -1.12 9.54 13.28
CA ALA A 12 -0.09 9.75 12.27
C ALA A 12 1.31 9.64 12.91
N GLY A 13 2.13 8.71 12.43
CA GLY A 13 3.45 8.39 13.00
C GLY A 13 3.50 7.07 13.76
N ASP A 14 2.35 6.45 14.08
CA ASP A 14 2.31 5.10 14.63
C ASP A 14 2.44 4.06 13.50
N HIS A 15 3.67 3.94 12.98
CA HIS A 15 3.98 3.08 11.85
C HIS A 15 3.71 1.60 12.15
N ALA A 16 3.86 1.17 13.42
CA ALA A 16 3.60 -0.19 13.84
C ALA A 16 2.10 -0.51 13.74
N ALA A 17 1.23 0.34 14.28
CA ALA A 17 -0.21 0.15 14.19
C ALA A 17 -0.70 0.16 12.72
N PHE A 18 -0.14 1.01 11.86
CA PHE A 18 -0.46 0.97 10.42
C PHE A 18 0.00 -0.31 9.73
N MET A 19 1.14 -0.87 10.13
CA MET A 19 1.63 -2.14 9.60
C MET A 19 0.82 -3.34 10.10
N GLU A 20 0.40 -3.34 11.37
CA GLU A 20 -0.57 -4.31 11.89
C GLU A 20 -1.87 -4.23 11.10
N TYR A 21 -2.37 -3.02 10.84
CA TYR A 21 -3.57 -2.84 10.03
C TYR A 21 -3.39 -3.32 8.58
N ALA A 22 -2.21 -3.13 7.98
CA ALA A 22 -1.88 -3.70 6.67
C ALA A 22 -1.90 -5.23 6.68
N LEU A 23 -1.41 -5.87 7.76
CA LEU A 23 -1.51 -7.32 7.94
C LEU A 23 -2.96 -7.80 8.06
N GLU A 24 -3.80 -7.07 8.79
CA GLU A 24 -5.24 -7.36 8.85
C GLU A 24 -5.91 -7.29 7.47
N GLN A 25 -5.53 -6.33 6.63
CA GLN A 25 -6.04 -6.28 5.25
C GLN A 25 -5.55 -7.49 4.44
N ALA A 26 -4.27 -7.87 4.58
CA ALA A 26 -3.71 -9.03 3.89
C ALA A 26 -4.49 -10.32 4.22
N GLN A 27 -4.96 -10.45 5.47
CA GLN A 27 -5.77 -11.59 5.91
C GLN A 27 -7.15 -11.67 5.24
N LYS A 28 -7.66 -10.58 4.63
CA LYS A 28 -8.91 -10.62 3.86
C LYS A 28 -8.73 -11.24 2.48
N SER A 29 -7.50 -11.31 1.98
CA SER A 29 -7.21 -11.97 0.71
C SER A 29 -7.41 -13.49 0.84
N PRO A 30 -8.14 -14.14 -0.09
CA PRO A 30 -8.30 -15.60 -0.08
C PRO A 30 -6.94 -16.28 -0.31
N PRO A 31 -6.69 -17.44 0.31
CA PRO A 31 -5.47 -18.20 0.09
C PRO A 31 -5.50 -18.82 -1.32
N GLU A 32 -4.64 -18.35 -2.20
CA GLU A 32 -4.49 -18.87 -3.56
C GLU A 32 -3.05 -19.40 -3.77
N PRO A 33 -2.85 -20.59 -4.36
CA PRO A 33 -1.51 -21.17 -4.56
C PRO A 33 -0.57 -20.30 -5.40
N THR A 34 -1.13 -19.40 -6.21
CA THR A 34 -0.42 -18.58 -7.18
C THR A 34 -0.20 -17.15 -6.71
N ASN A 35 -0.78 -16.73 -5.57
CA ASN A 35 -0.74 -15.35 -5.11
C ASN A 35 -0.26 -15.22 -3.67
N TYR A 36 0.46 -14.14 -3.40
CA TYR A 36 0.81 -13.74 -2.05
C TYR A 36 -0.31 -12.90 -1.46
N ARG A 37 -0.64 -13.16 -0.19
CA ARG A 37 -1.57 -12.35 0.59
C ARG A 37 -0.85 -11.08 1.03
N VAL A 38 -1.08 -10.00 0.29
CA VAL A 38 -0.50 -8.69 0.57
C VAL A 38 -1.64 -7.76 0.99
N GLY A 39 -1.35 -6.90 1.95
CA GLY A 39 -2.23 -5.82 2.37
C GLY A 39 -1.48 -4.51 2.32
N ALA A 40 -2.20 -3.44 2.01
CA ALA A 40 -1.67 -2.11 1.85
C ALA A 40 -2.59 -1.06 2.47
N ILE A 41 -1.98 -0.02 3.02
CA ILE A 41 -2.64 1.16 3.58
C ILE A 41 -1.99 2.38 2.96
N LEU A 42 -2.81 3.26 2.37
CA LEU A 42 -2.40 4.57 1.91
C LEU A 42 -2.96 5.61 2.87
N LEU A 43 -2.06 6.32 3.54
CA LEU A 43 -2.36 7.34 4.54
C LEU A 43 -2.03 8.72 3.98
N ASP A 44 -2.98 9.64 4.05
CA ASP A 44 -2.69 11.08 4.02
C ASP A 44 -2.41 11.55 5.45
N ALA A 45 -1.13 11.77 5.79
CA ALA A 45 -0.75 12.12 7.15
C ALA A 45 -1.17 13.55 7.56
N ASP A 46 -1.57 14.42 6.61
CA ASP A 46 -2.05 15.77 6.92
C ASP A 46 -3.52 15.74 7.39
N THR A 47 -4.33 14.81 6.88
CA THR A 47 -5.77 14.70 7.16
C THR A 47 -6.16 13.44 7.93
N ASN A 48 -5.18 12.56 8.17
CA ASN A 48 -5.38 11.20 8.70
C ASN A 48 -6.39 10.36 7.88
N THR A 49 -6.48 10.62 6.58
CA THR A 49 -7.37 9.86 5.68
C THR A 49 -6.71 8.57 5.25
N ILE A 50 -7.44 7.46 5.36
CA ILE A 50 -6.95 6.13 5.06
C ILE A 50 -7.69 5.54 3.86
N ALA A 51 -6.93 4.95 2.94
CA ALA A 51 -7.44 4.00 1.97
C ALA A 51 -6.74 2.65 2.14
N THR A 52 -7.48 1.56 2.01
CA THR A 52 -6.96 0.20 2.21
C THR A 52 -6.99 -0.61 0.94
N GLY A 53 -6.15 -1.63 0.89
CA GLY A 53 -6.09 -2.56 -0.23
C GLY A 53 -5.62 -3.93 0.22
N TYR A 54 -6.09 -4.98 -0.43
CA TYR A 54 -5.50 -6.31 -0.34
C TYR A 54 -5.50 -7.05 -1.67
N THR A 55 -4.64 -8.05 -1.81
CA THR A 55 -4.55 -8.89 -3.03
C THR A 55 -5.91 -9.50 -3.36
N LEU A 56 -6.34 -9.42 -4.62
CA LEU A 56 -7.64 -9.92 -5.12
C LEU A 56 -8.89 -9.18 -4.57
N GLU A 57 -8.73 -8.00 -3.98
CA GLU A 57 -9.88 -7.20 -3.56
C GLU A 57 -10.75 -6.71 -4.74
N LEU A 58 -10.10 -6.38 -5.87
CA LEU A 58 -10.77 -5.94 -7.09
C LEU A 58 -10.63 -6.99 -8.21
N PRO A 59 -11.58 -7.08 -9.16
CA PRO A 59 -11.49 -8.01 -10.27
C PRO A 59 -10.19 -7.84 -11.06
N GLY A 60 -9.43 -8.93 -11.22
CA GLY A 60 -8.14 -8.93 -11.91
C GLY A 60 -7.01 -8.22 -11.18
N ASN A 61 -7.23 -7.76 -9.94
CA ASN A 61 -6.19 -7.10 -9.17
C ASN A 61 -5.27 -8.09 -8.44
N THR A 62 -3.99 -8.06 -8.81
CA THR A 62 -2.95 -8.86 -8.17
C THR A 62 -2.25 -8.12 -7.02
N HIS A 63 -2.38 -6.79 -6.91
CA HIS A 63 -1.56 -5.96 -6.01
C HIS A 63 -2.40 -5.10 -5.05
N ALA A 64 -2.14 -5.20 -3.75
CA ALA A 64 -2.88 -4.47 -2.73
C ALA A 64 -2.79 -2.94 -2.87
N GLU A 65 -1.62 -2.43 -3.26
CA GLU A 65 -1.31 -1.01 -3.37
C GLU A 65 -2.18 -0.33 -4.45
N ARG A 66 -2.43 -1.03 -5.55
CA ARG A 66 -3.29 -0.54 -6.64
C ARG A 66 -4.73 -0.33 -6.16
N THR A 67 -5.25 -1.23 -5.33
CA THR A 67 -6.61 -1.04 -4.77
C THR A 67 -6.70 0.25 -3.96
N CYS A 68 -5.66 0.59 -3.20
CA CYS A 68 -5.65 1.84 -2.44
C CYS A 68 -5.80 3.04 -3.37
N PHE A 69 -5.02 3.09 -4.46
CA PHE A 69 -5.10 4.18 -5.43
C PHE A 69 -6.44 4.26 -6.15
N VAL A 70 -6.99 3.12 -6.58
CA VAL A 70 -8.31 3.07 -7.24
C VAL A 70 -9.38 3.64 -6.31
N LYS A 71 -9.40 3.23 -5.03
CA LYS A 71 -10.38 3.74 -4.07
C LYS A 71 -10.26 5.25 -3.84
N VAL A 72 -9.03 5.79 -3.73
CA VAL A 72 -8.85 7.24 -3.59
C VAL A 72 -9.25 7.97 -4.87
N ALA A 73 -8.93 7.43 -6.04
CA ALA A 73 -9.32 7.99 -7.32
C ALA A 73 -10.85 8.04 -7.45
N GLU A 74 -11.55 6.95 -7.12
CA GLU A 74 -13.01 6.90 -7.08
C GLU A 74 -13.62 7.92 -6.11
N GLN A 75 -13.09 8.02 -4.89
CA GLN A 75 -13.55 8.99 -3.89
C GLN A 75 -13.37 10.45 -4.34
N ARG A 76 -12.33 10.72 -5.14
CA ARG A 76 -12.03 12.05 -5.67
C ARG A 76 -12.59 12.28 -7.08
N ASN A 77 -13.29 11.29 -7.65
CA ASN A 77 -13.79 11.30 -9.02
C ASN A 77 -12.68 11.61 -10.06
N LEU A 78 -11.52 10.96 -9.89
CA LEU A 78 -10.34 11.06 -10.74
C LEU A 78 -10.09 9.74 -11.48
N LEU A 79 -9.35 9.80 -12.58
CA LEU A 79 -8.82 8.59 -13.22
C LEU A 79 -7.64 8.03 -12.40
N GLU A 80 -7.47 6.70 -12.43
CA GLU A 80 -6.35 6.01 -11.75
C GLU A 80 -4.99 6.60 -12.16
N GLU A 81 -4.84 6.99 -13.43
CA GLU A 81 -3.62 7.56 -14.00
C GLU A 81 -3.25 8.93 -13.42
N GLU A 82 -4.26 9.66 -12.92
CA GLU A 82 -4.13 11.02 -12.41
C GLU A 82 -3.86 11.05 -10.91
N ILE A 83 -4.03 9.92 -10.22
CA ILE A 83 -3.85 9.84 -8.78
C ILE A 83 -2.44 10.26 -8.36
N GLY A 84 -1.41 9.83 -9.11
CA GLY A 84 -0.02 10.15 -8.79
C GLY A 84 0.32 11.63 -8.85
N LYS A 85 -0.49 12.45 -9.54
CA LYS A 85 -0.34 13.91 -9.61
C LYS A 85 -1.13 14.64 -8.53
N THR A 86 -2.10 13.97 -7.92
CA THR A 86 -3.09 14.56 -7.01
C THR A 86 -2.98 14.06 -5.58
N LEU A 87 -2.14 13.03 -5.34
CA LEU A 87 -1.82 12.57 -4.00
C LEU A 87 -1.19 13.71 -3.17
N PRO A 88 -1.67 13.93 -1.93
CA PRO A 88 -1.07 14.88 -1.01
C PRO A 88 0.42 14.67 -0.83
N LYS A 89 1.16 15.75 -0.57
CA LYS A 89 2.63 15.70 -0.42
C LYS A 89 3.09 14.83 0.75
N ASN A 90 2.22 14.63 1.75
CA ASN A 90 2.48 13.84 2.96
C ASN A 90 1.76 12.48 2.91
N THR A 91 1.69 11.89 1.71
CA THR A 91 1.14 10.54 1.52
C THR A 91 2.19 9.50 1.92
N VAL A 92 1.79 8.58 2.79
CA VAL A 92 2.58 7.45 3.27
C VAL A 92 1.92 6.14 2.84
N LEU A 93 2.71 5.21 2.31
CA LEU A 93 2.24 3.87 2.00
C LEU A 93 2.81 2.86 2.99
N TYR A 94 1.94 2.06 3.59
CA TYR A 94 2.30 0.87 4.37
C TYR A 94 1.91 -0.35 3.57
N THR A 95 2.80 -1.31 3.41
CA THR A 95 2.51 -2.55 2.69
C THR A 95 3.22 -3.72 3.34
N THR A 96 2.57 -4.89 3.38
CA THR A 96 3.20 -6.08 3.93
C THR A 96 4.29 -6.65 3.02
N ARG A 97 4.38 -6.20 1.76
CA ARG A 97 5.40 -6.58 0.80
C ARG A 97 5.70 -5.46 -0.20
N ILE A 98 6.96 -5.33 -0.61
CA ILE A 98 7.39 -4.30 -1.55
C ILE A 98 7.25 -4.77 -3.01
N LEU A 99 6.54 -4.02 -3.85
CA LEU A 99 6.54 -4.20 -5.31
C LEU A 99 6.68 -2.86 -6.03
N ARG A 100 6.90 -2.92 -7.35
CA ARG A 100 7.27 -1.79 -8.21
C ARG A 100 6.23 -0.66 -8.16
N LEU A 101 6.48 0.38 -7.37
CA LEU A 101 5.70 1.63 -7.37
C LEU A 101 6.38 2.68 -8.25
N GLY A 102 5.58 3.57 -8.83
CA GLY A 102 6.08 4.76 -9.53
C GLY A 102 6.44 5.89 -8.57
N ASN A 103 6.87 7.04 -9.11
CA ASN A 103 7.45 8.18 -8.39
C ASN A 103 6.44 8.99 -7.52
N ALA A 104 5.28 8.43 -7.17
CA ALA A 104 4.17 9.16 -6.56
C ALA A 104 4.18 9.16 -5.02
N ILE A 105 4.96 8.28 -4.39
CA ILE A 105 5.02 8.13 -2.93
C ILE A 105 6.42 8.47 -2.43
N LYS A 106 6.53 9.17 -1.30
CA LYS A 106 7.83 9.54 -0.72
C LYS A 106 8.39 8.52 0.26
N VAL A 107 7.53 7.82 0.98
CA VAL A 107 7.92 6.85 2.02
C VAL A 107 7.07 5.59 1.92
N VAL A 108 7.73 4.43 1.91
CA VAL A 108 7.09 3.12 1.94
C VAL A 108 7.58 2.36 3.17
N TYR A 109 6.65 1.98 4.04
CA TYR A 109 6.92 1.10 5.17
C TYR A 109 6.58 -0.34 4.79
N VAL A 110 7.48 -1.25 5.12
CA VAL A 110 7.37 -2.67 4.77
C VAL A 110 7.43 -3.53 6.02
N GLY A 111 6.53 -4.51 6.14
CA GLY A 111 6.53 -5.46 7.26
C GLY A 111 7.35 -6.72 6.98
N VAL A 112 7.26 -7.27 5.77
CA VAL A 112 8.00 -8.47 5.37
C VAL A 112 8.91 -8.14 4.18
N LYS A 113 10.23 -8.32 4.38
CA LYS A 113 11.19 -8.26 3.28
C LYS A 113 10.94 -9.42 2.33
N GLU A 114 10.96 -9.17 1.02
CA GLU A 114 10.81 -10.24 0.03
C GLU A 114 11.83 -11.36 0.28
N PRO A 115 11.41 -12.63 0.37
CA PRO A 115 12.33 -13.73 0.58
C PRO A 115 13.21 -13.90 -0.66
N GLU A 116 14.54 -13.92 -0.45
CA GLU A 116 15.56 -14.08 -1.52
C GLU A 116 15.32 -15.33 -2.39
N LYS A 117 14.59 -16.33 -1.87
CA LYS A 117 14.26 -17.58 -2.56
C LYS A 117 13.39 -17.42 -3.82
N PHE A 118 12.63 -16.33 -3.97
CA PHE A 118 11.70 -16.16 -5.10
C PHE A 118 12.08 -15.05 -6.06
N VAL A 119 13.02 -14.17 -5.68
CA VAL A 119 13.50 -13.05 -6.50
C VAL A 119 14.97 -12.87 -6.19
N GLY A 120 15.87 -13.28 -7.09
CA GLY A 120 17.32 -13.36 -6.83
C GLY A 120 18.01 -12.04 -6.42
N GLN A 121 17.38 -10.89 -6.64
CA GLN A 121 17.77 -9.58 -6.08
C GLN A 121 16.52 -8.83 -5.64
N ASN A 122 16.60 -8.06 -4.57
CA ASN A 122 15.51 -7.20 -4.07
C ASN A 122 15.35 -5.94 -4.94
N VAL A 123 15.02 -6.16 -6.23
CA VAL A 123 14.87 -5.12 -7.27
C VAL A 123 13.76 -4.13 -6.95
N GLY A 124 12.78 -4.52 -6.13
CA GLY A 124 11.70 -3.64 -5.67
C GLY A 124 12.24 -2.47 -4.85
N ARG A 125 12.98 -2.77 -3.77
CA ARG A 125 13.59 -1.74 -2.90
C ARG A 125 14.55 -0.83 -3.66
N ALA A 126 15.48 -1.41 -4.43
CA ALA A 126 16.47 -0.64 -5.17
C ALA A 126 15.81 0.35 -6.17
N ARG A 127 14.70 -0.06 -6.82
CA ARG A 127 13.97 0.83 -7.73
C ARG A 127 13.29 1.99 -7.02
N LEU A 128 12.72 1.74 -5.84
CA LEU A 128 12.07 2.79 -5.04
C LEU A 128 13.11 3.79 -4.53
N GLU A 129 14.21 3.30 -3.97
CA GLU A 129 15.30 4.16 -3.48
C GLU A 129 15.90 4.99 -4.64
N ASN A 130 16.10 4.39 -5.83
CA ASN A 130 16.53 5.12 -7.03
C ASN A 130 15.53 6.18 -7.52
N ALA A 131 14.24 6.00 -7.23
CA ALA A 131 13.19 6.98 -7.53
C ALA A 131 13.07 8.07 -6.44
N GLY A 132 13.95 8.07 -5.43
CA GLY A 132 13.93 9.01 -4.31
C GLY A 132 12.90 8.66 -3.24
N ILE A 133 12.39 7.43 -3.25
CA ILE A 133 11.39 6.93 -2.30
C ILE A 133 12.12 6.28 -1.14
N LYS A 134 11.88 6.77 0.08
CA LYS A 134 12.43 6.20 1.30
C LYS A 134 11.73 4.89 1.63
N VAL A 135 12.47 3.81 1.84
CA VAL A 135 11.91 2.51 2.25
C VAL A 135 12.36 2.20 3.66
N GLU A 136 11.40 2.04 4.57
CA GLU A 136 11.62 1.71 5.98
C GLU A 136 11.06 0.31 6.29
N HIS A 137 11.81 -0.50 7.01
CA HIS A 137 11.33 -1.81 7.48
C HIS A 137 10.84 -1.65 8.91
N VAL A 138 9.61 -2.08 9.18
CA VAL A 138 9.00 -2.05 10.51
C VAL A 138 9.00 -3.49 11.04
N GLU A 139 9.64 -3.70 12.19
CA GLU A 139 9.75 -4.99 12.89
C GLU A 139 8.60 -5.22 13.87
#